data_AF-A0A9P6TTC2-F1
#
_entry.id   AF-A0A9P6TTC2-F1
#
_cell.length_a   1.000
_cell.length_b   1.000
_cell.length_c   1.000
_cell.angle_alpha   90.00
_cell.angle_beta   90.00
_cell.angle_gamma   90.00
#
_symmetry.space_group_name_H-M   'P 1'
#
loop_
_entity.id
_entity.type
_entity.pdbx_description
1 polymer ?
#
loop_
_entity_poly.entity_id
_entity_poly.type
_entity_poly.pdbx_seq_one_letter_code
_entity_poly.pdbx_strand_id
1 'polypeptide(L)'
;MLEFATTNKRLFAISVQEFKATQTVEQASLLRSLDPDEQRAHFKQCFSNALQLQPRRPKLEALLIHCIDHLDQSNQFDAAKYVLAELAKSDHDQTAQYIALFVKIPHIVRYWPNVEESRSDPLHDHRSRERRSMLVNLLDCALRAPSKHCAETKTATMRTTAMLEAILKKLPPSDVAPRFDALLEIAERTGVRLAIALAKKLPQLPSQGRTARFDTLLSIARHHCGKLAQVLWQHLDKLPAEDRASRSNALRLIAQDGELSLVR
;
A
#
# COMPACT_ATOMS: atom_id res chain seq x y z
N MET A 1 1.37 20.78 -49.66
CA MET A 1 2.43 19.73 -49.67
C MET A 1 3.16 19.58 -48.33
N LEU A 2 3.58 20.67 -47.65
CA LEU A 2 4.23 20.58 -46.33
C LEU A 2 3.35 19.91 -45.25
N GLU A 3 2.05 20.19 -45.20
CA GLU A 3 1.11 19.61 -44.22
C GLU A 3 0.88 18.10 -44.39
N PHE A 4 1.00 17.59 -45.61
CA PHE A 4 0.86 16.15 -45.88
C PHE A 4 2.10 15.38 -45.40
N ALA A 5 3.30 15.93 -45.63
CA ALA A 5 4.55 15.35 -45.17
C ALA A 5 4.69 15.36 -43.64
N THR A 6 4.21 16.41 -42.96
CA THR A 6 4.19 16.47 -41.49
C THR A 6 3.16 15.51 -40.90
N THR A 7 1.98 15.38 -41.51
CA THR A 7 0.96 14.41 -41.09
C THR A 7 1.46 12.97 -41.22
N ASN A 8 2.07 12.60 -42.35
CA ASN A 8 2.62 11.25 -42.54
C ASN A 8 3.79 10.94 -41.60
N LYS A 9 4.67 11.90 -41.32
CA LYS A 9 5.73 11.73 -40.32
C LYS A 9 5.16 11.50 -38.91
N ARG A 10 4.08 12.21 -38.55
CA ARG A 10 3.40 12.03 -37.26
C ARG A 10 2.72 10.66 -37.18
N LEU A 11 2.02 10.23 -38.23
CA LEU A 11 1.37 8.92 -38.27
C LEU A 11 2.38 7.77 -38.19
N PHE A 12 3.51 7.88 -38.88
CA PHE A 12 4.60 6.91 -38.78
C PHE A 12 5.24 6.89 -37.38
N ALA A 13 5.44 8.06 -36.75
CA ALA A 13 5.96 8.12 -35.39
C ALA A 13 5.00 7.47 -34.38
N ILE A 14 3.69 7.65 -34.56
CA ILE A 14 2.65 7.01 -33.72
C ILE A 14 2.69 5.49 -33.91
N SER A 15 2.72 4.99 -35.15
CA SER A 15 2.73 3.54 -35.41
C SER A 15 3.97 2.85 -34.86
N VAL A 16 5.15 3.48 -34.91
CA VAL A 16 6.38 2.97 -34.29
C VAL A 16 6.23 2.84 -32.78
N GLN A 17 5.59 3.81 -32.12
CA GLN A 17 5.39 3.78 -30.66
C GLN A 17 4.34 2.73 -30.26
N GLU A 18 3.30 2.53 -31.07
CA GLU A 18 2.32 1.46 -30.88
C GLU A 18 2.95 0.08 -31.05
N PHE A 19 3.78 -0.10 -32.08
CA PHE A 19 4.52 -1.35 -32.28
C PHE A 19 5.43 -1.68 -31.09
N LYS A 20 6.19 -0.69 -30.58
CA LYS A 20 7.04 -0.87 -29.39
C LYS A 20 6.22 -1.21 -28.13
N ALA A 21 5.05 -0.60 -27.97
CA ALA A 21 4.15 -0.91 -26.86
C ALA A 21 3.66 -2.36 -26.94
N THR A 22 3.20 -2.81 -28.11
CA THR A 22 2.78 -4.21 -28.34
C THR A 22 3.91 -5.19 -28.10
N GLN A 23 5.11 -4.91 -28.63
CA GLN A 23 6.30 -5.74 -28.40
C GLN A 23 6.63 -5.86 -26.91
N THR A 24 6.49 -4.78 -26.14
CA THR A 24 6.72 -4.79 -24.69
C THR A 24 5.70 -5.68 -23.97
N VAL A 25 4.43 -5.67 -24.38
CA VAL A 25 3.38 -6.56 -23.84
C VAL A 25 3.67 -8.02 -24.17
N GLU A 26 4.04 -8.31 -25.42
CA GLU A 26 4.41 -9.66 -25.85
C GLU A 26 5.61 -10.17 -25.05
N GLN A 27 6.66 -9.37 -24.91
CA GLN A 27 7.83 -9.71 -24.10
C GLN A 27 7.47 -10.00 -22.64
N ALA A 28 6.56 -9.21 -22.03
CA ALA A 28 6.12 -9.43 -20.67
C ALA A 28 5.29 -10.73 -20.53
N SER A 29 4.56 -11.14 -21.57
CA SER A 29 3.80 -12.40 -21.55
C SER A 29 4.70 -13.65 -21.45
N LEU A 30 5.94 -13.54 -21.95
CA LEU A 30 6.94 -14.61 -21.91
C LEU A 30 7.62 -14.75 -20.53
N LEU A 31 7.36 -13.86 -19.57
CA LEU A 31 8.00 -13.92 -18.24
C LEU A 31 7.81 -15.28 -17.57
N ARG A 32 6.64 -15.92 -17.71
CA ARG A 32 6.37 -17.21 -17.08
C ARG A 32 7.22 -18.37 -17.60
N SER A 33 7.72 -18.26 -18.83
CA SER A 33 8.49 -19.34 -19.47
C SER A 33 10.01 -19.20 -19.30
N LEU A 34 10.47 -18.11 -18.68
CA LEU A 34 11.88 -17.86 -18.43
C LEU A 34 12.33 -18.48 -17.12
N ASP A 35 13.63 -18.78 -17.04
CA ASP A 35 14.27 -19.21 -15.78
C ASP A 35 14.21 -18.09 -14.73
N PRO A 36 14.14 -18.41 -13.42
CA PRO A 36 13.91 -17.42 -12.37
C PRO A 36 14.88 -16.22 -12.37
N ASP A 37 16.16 -16.46 -12.66
CA ASP A 37 17.15 -15.37 -12.72
C ASP A 37 16.93 -14.45 -13.92
N GLU A 38 16.46 -15.00 -15.04
CA GLU A 38 16.16 -14.26 -16.26
C GLU A 38 14.84 -13.49 -16.15
N GLN A 39 13.84 -14.06 -15.47
CA GLN A 39 12.54 -13.42 -15.21
C GLN A 39 12.71 -12.01 -14.64
N ARG A 40 13.60 -11.86 -13.64
CA ARG A 40 13.84 -10.58 -12.98
C ARG A 40 14.47 -9.56 -13.92
N ALA A 41 15.50 -9.96 -14.68
CA ALA A 41 16.18 -9.08 -15.62
C ALA A 41 15.23 -8.64 -16.75
N HIS A 42 14.47 -9.60 -17.30
CA HIS A 42 13.52 -9.37 -18.37
C HIS A 42 12.35 -8.48 -17.93
N PHE A 43 11.84 -8.66 -16.70
CA PHE A 43 10.82 -7.77 -16.14
C PHE A 43 11.31 -6.33 -16.05
N LYS A 44 12.51 -6.12 -15.50
CA LYS A 44 13.10 -4.77 -15.37
C LYS A 44 13.29 -4.12 -16.73
N GLN A 45 13.73 -4.89 -17.73
CA GLN A 45 13.86 -4.42 -19.10
C GLN A 45 12.51 -4.01 -19.70
N CYS A 46 11.49 -4.87 -19.60
CA CYS A 46 10.14 -4.56 -20.10
C CYS A 46 9.57 -3.29 -19.45
N PHE A 47 9.71 -3.16 -18.13
CA PHE A 47 9.22 -2.00 -17.40
C PHE A 47 10.00 -0.72 -17.77
N SER A 48 11.33 -0.80 -17.89
CA SER A 48 12.17 0.32 -18.33
C SER A 48 11.82 0.77 -19.75
N ASN A 49 11.61 -0.17 -20.68
CA ASN A 49 11.18 0.13 -22.05
C ASN A 49 9.85 0.88 -22.06
N ALA A 50 8.88 0.47 -21.23
CA ALA A 50 7.59 1.16 -21.12
C ALA A 50 7.72 2.59 -20.59
N LEU A 51 8.61 2.84 -19.62
CA LEU A 51 8.89 4.18 -19.09
C LEU A 51 9.52 5.12 -20.14
N GLN A 52 10.21 4.57 -21.14
CA GLN A 52 10.87 5.33 -22.20
C GLN A 52 9.96 5.64 -23.40
N LEU A 53 8.75 5.07 -23.46
CA LEU A 53 7.81 5.32 -24.56
C LEU A 53 7.33 6.77 -24.57
N GLN A 54 7.15 7.32 -25.77
CA GLN A 54 6.66 8.69 -25.97
C GLN A 54 5.49 8.71 -26.97
N PRO A 55 4.30 9.17 -26.58
CA PRO A 55 3.94 9.64 -25.24
C PRO A 55 3.92 8.50 -24.22
N ARG A 56 4.15 8.86 -22.95
CA ARG A 56 4.11 7.91 -21.84
C ARG A 56 2.76 7.19 -21.77
N ARG A 57 2.78 5.91 -21.40
CA ARG A 57 1.58 5.03 -21.41
C ARG A 57 1.31 4.45 -20.00
N PRO A 58 0.70 5.21 -19.07
CA PRO A 58 0.44 4.75 -17.69
C PRO A 58 -0.32 3.42 -17.59
N LYS A 59 -1.25 3.16 -18.53
CA LYS A 59 -2.01 1.89 -18.58
C LYS A 59 -1.12 0.69 -18.91
N LEU A 60 -0.13 0.86 -19.79
CA LEU A 60 0.85 -0.18 -20.10
C LEU A 60 1.74 -0.43 -18.89
N GLU A 61 2.25 0.62 -18.25
CA GLU A 61 3.07 0.50 -17.03
C GLU A 61 2.30 -0.23 -15.92
N ALA A 62 1.02 0.10 -15.70
CA ALA A 62 0.15 -0.59 -14.76
C ALA A 62 -0.06 -2.07 -15.13
N LEU A 63 -0.24 -2.39 -16.42
CA LEU A 63 -0.34 -3.77 -16.90
C LEU A 63 0.94 -4.56 -16.60
N LEU A 64 2.10 -3.97 -16.87
CA LEU A 64 3.39 -4.60 -16.57
C LEU A 64 3.57 -4.84 -15.06
N ILE A 65 3.12 -3.92 -14.20
CA ILE A 65 3.12 -4.14 -12.74
C ILE A 65 2.26 -5.35 -12.36
N HIS A 66 1.18 -5.63 -13.07
CA HIS A 66 0.40 -6.85 -12.85
C HIS A 66 1.16 -8.14 -13.17
N CYS A 67 2.15 -8.09 -14.08
CA CYS A 67 3.01 -9.22 -14.42
C CYS A 67 4.00 -9.59 -13.30
N ILE A 68 4.11 -8.82 -12.22
CA ILE A 68 4.89 -9.22 -11.04
C ILE A 68 4.43 -10.59 -10.52
N ASP A 69 3.13 -10.92 -10.62
CA ASP A 69 2.60 -12.23 -10.19
C ASP A 69 3.13 -13.41 -11.03
N HIS A 70 3.78 -13.15 -12.17
CA HIS A 70 4.39 -14.17 -13.02
C HIS A 70 5.82 -14.50 -12.62
N LEU A 71 6.39 -13.71 -11.70
CA LEU A 71 7.71 -13.93 -11.16
C LEU A 71 7.64 -14.89 -9.98
N ASP A 72 8.71 -15.64 -9.77
CA ASP A 72 8.91 -16.40 -8.53
C ASP A 72 8.87 -15.48 -7.29
N GLN A 73 8.44 -16.03 -6.16
CA GLN A 73 8.20 -15.26 -4.93
C GLN A 73 9.42 -14.45 -4.47
N SER A 74 10.63 -14.98 -4.65
CA SER A 74 11.90 -14.28 -4.37
C SER A 74 12.07 -13.02 -5.23
N ASN A 75 11.68 -13.09 -6.50
CA ASN A 75 11.81 -12.03 -7.49
C ASN A 75 10.67 -11.01 -7.45
N GLN A 76 9.49 -11.38 -6.93
CA GLN A 76 8.37 -10.45 -6.76
C GLN A 76 8.74 -9.25 -5.87
N PHE A 77 9.51 -9.49 -4.81
CA PHE A 77 10.03 -8.43 -3.94
C PHE A 77 10.94 -7.47 -4.70
N ASP A 78 11.95 -8.01 -5.38
CA ASP A 78 12.93 -7.23 -6.14
C ASP A 78 12.25 -6.40 -7.24
N ALA A 79 11.25 -6.98 -7.91
CA ALA A 79 10.47 -6.31 -8.95
C ALA A 79 9.62 -5.16 -8.37
N ALA A 80 8.91 -5.40 -7.26
CA ALA A 80 8.11 -4.37 -6.61
C ALA A 80 8.98 -3.25 -6.01
N LYS A 81 10.14 -3.58 -5.45
CA LYS A 81 11.15 -2.60 -4.98
C LYS A 81 11.66 -1.76 -6.15
N TYR A 82 11.96 -2.39 -7.29
CA TYR A 82 12.41 -1.69 -8.50
C TYR A 82 11.33 -0.74 -9.04
N VAL A 83 10.09 -1.21 -9.19
CA VAL A 83 8.96 -0.38 -9.63
C VAL A 83 8.79 0.83 -8.72
N LEU A 84 8.78 0.62 -7.39
CA LEU A 84 8.64 1.72 -6.43
C LEU A 84 9.74 2.77 -6.60
N ALA A 85 10.99 2.34 -6.80
CA ALA A 85 12.12 3.23 -7.02
C ALA A 85 12.01 4.01 -8.33
N GLU A 86 11.54 3.40 -9.42
CA GLU A 86 11.33 4.10 -10.70
C GLU A 86 10.17 5.08 -10.64
N LEU A 87 9.07 4.71 -9.97
CA LEU A 87 7.95 5.61 -9.72
C LEU A 87 8.41 6.84 -8.90
N ALA A 88 9.21 6.64 -7.85
CA ALA A 88 9.71 7.73 -7.03
C ALA A 88 10.60 8.76 -7.80
N LYS A 89 11.15 8.40 -8.96
CA LYS A 89 12.01 9.29 -9.77
C LYS A 89 11.26 10.24 -10.69
N SER A 90 9.97 10.01 -10.92
CA SER A 90 9.24 10.74 -11.96
C SER A 90 8.26 11.76 -11.38
N ASP A 91 8.23 12.94 -12.01
CA ASP A 91 7.35 14.06 -11.64
C ASP A 91 5.95 14.01 -12.29
N HIS A 92 5.65 12.94 -13.04
CA HIS A 92 4.36 12.78 -13.70
C HIS A 92 3.32 12.13 -12.77
N ASP A 93 2.04 12.27 -13.09
CA ASP A 93 0.97 11.53 -12.41
C ASP A 93 1.16 10.01 -12.62
N GLN A 94 1.30 9.29 -11.50
CA GLN A 94 1.57 7.85 -11.43
C GLN A 94 0.45 7.08 -10.73
N THR A 95 -0.72 7.68 -10.60
CA THR A 95 -1.82 7.13 -9.82
C THR A 95 -2.18 5.70 -10.26
N ALA A 96 -2.27 5.45 -11.56
CA ALA A 96 -2.58 4.12 -12.09
C ALA A 96 -1.52 3.06 -11.71
N GLN A 97 -0.25 3.45 -11.72
CA GLN A 97 0.89 2.61 -11.42
C GLN A 97 0.96 2.30 -9.93
N TYR A 98 0.78 3.30 -9.06
CA TYR A 98 0.68 3.08 -7.61
C TYR A 98 -0.50 2.18 -7.25
N ILE A 99 -1.68 2.39 -7.84
CA ILE A 99 -2.84 1.51 -7.61
C ILE A 99 -2.52 0.07 -8.06
N ALA A 100 -1.91 -0.11 -9.23
CA ALA A 100 -1.52 -1.43 -9.71
C ALA A 100 -0.52 -2.10 -8.74
N LEU A 101 0.45 -1.35 -8.24
CA LEU A 101 1.42 -1.85 -7.25
C LEU A 101 0.74 -2.22 -5.93
N PHE A 102 -0.18 -1.39 -5.43
CA PHE A 102 -0.91 -1.64 -4.19
C PHE A 102 -1.76 -2.91 -4.25
N VAL A 103 -2.26 -3.30 -5.42
CA VAL A 103 -2.93 -4.61 -5.61
C VAL A 103 -1.96 -5.76 -5.34
N LYS A 104 -0.68 -5.61 -5.71
CA LYS A 104 0.33 -6.68 -5.58
C LYS A 104 0.86 -6.81 -4.16
N ILE A 105 1.04 -5.70 -3.45
CA ILE A 105 1.71 -5.68 -2.13
C ILE A 105 1.12 -6.70 -1.14
N PRO A 106 -0.21 -6.81 -0.91
CA PRO A 106 -0.76 -7.80 0.03
C PRO A 106 -0.32 -9.24 -0.25
N HIS A 107 -0.21 -9.62 -1.53
CA HIS A 107 0.23 -10.96 -1.92
C HIS A 107 1.72 -11.15 -1.66
N ILE A 108 2.52 -10.15 -2.02
CA ILE A 108 3.99 -10.16 -1.87
C ILE A 108 4.36 -10.29 -0.38
N VAL A 109 3.73 -9.48 0.48
CA VAL A 109 4.11 -9.40 1.90
C VAL A 109 3.46 -10.48 2.78
N ARG A 110 2.46 -11.22 2.26
CA ARG A 110 1.72 -12.25 3.02
C ARG A 110 2.65 -13.28 3.66
N TYR A 111 3.66 -13.70 2.91
CA TYR A 111 4.58 -14.77 3.31
C TYR A 111 5.86 -14.26 3.99
N TRP A 112 6.00 -12.94 4.16
CA TRP A 112 7.18 -12.41 4.81
C TRP A 112 7.10 -12.64 6.32
N PRO A 113 8.22 -12.95 6.99
CA PRO A 113 8.29 -12.85 8.43
C PRO A 113 7.99 -11.40 8.85
N ASN A 114 7.53 -11.22 10.08
CA ASN A 114 7.37 -9.88 10.63
C ASN A 114 8.76 -9.21 10.68
N VAL A 115 8.81 -7.91 10.40
CA VAL A 115 10.06 -7.17 10.49
C VAL A 115 10.27 -6.85 11.97
N GLU A 116 11.18 -7.60 12.60
CA GLU A 116 11.56 -7.36 14.00
C GLU A 116 12.58 -6.22 14.11
N GLU A 117 12.59 -5.56 15.27
CA GLU A 117 13.73 -4.74 15.69
C GLU A 117 14.88 -5.72 16.02
N SER A 118 15.88 -5.78 15.14
CA SER A 118 16.84 -6.87 14.94
C SER A 118 17.33 -7.62 16.18
N ARG A 119 17.41 -8.96 16.06
CA ARG A 119 18.27 -9.83 16.87
C ARG A 119 19.39 -10.43 16.00
N SER A 120 20.60 -9.94 16.24
CA SER A 120 21.88 -10.68 16.27
C SER A 120 22.50 -11.35 15.02
N ASP A 121 21.84 -11.48 13.86
CA ASP A 121 22.46 -12.07 12.64
C ASP A 121 22.66 -11.04 11.50
N PRO A 122 23.90 -10.74 11.06
CA PRO A 122 24.22 -9.73 10.03
C PRO A 122 23.56 -9.94 8.66
N LEU A 123 23.40 -11.20 8.21
CA LEU A 123 22.82 -11.51 6.89
C LEU A 123 21.29 -11.44 6.93
N HIS A 124 20.69 -11.89 8.04
CA HIS A 124 19.27 -11.73 8.30
C HIS A 124 18.89 -10.25 8.44
N ASP A 125 19.78 -9.47 9.04
CA ASP A 125 19.62 -8.05 9.28
C ASP A 125 19.56 -7.23 7.98
N HIS A 126 20.36 -7.55 6.95
CA HIS A 126 20.30 -6.83 5.67
C HIS A 126 18.94 -6.98 4.96
N ARG A 127 18.47 -8.22 4.75
CA ARG A 127 17.18 -8.47 4.07
C ARG A 127 16.00 -7.93 4.89
N SER A 128 16.09 -8.00 6.22
CA SER A 128 15.08 -7.40 7.11
C SER A 128 15.04 -5.88 6.95
N ARG A 129 16.20 -5.21 6.95
CA ARG A 129 16.32 -3.76 6.72
C ARG A 129 15.78 -3.33 5.36
N GLU A 130 16.05 -4.09 4.31
CA GLU A 130 15.51 -3.78 2.97
C GLU A 130 13.99 -3.90 2.90
N ARG A 131 13.42 -4.96 3.50
CA ARG A 131 11.96 -5.11 3.59
C ARG A 131 11.34 -3.98 4.41
N ARG A 132 11.94 -3.64 5.56
CA ARG A 132 11.53 -2.51 6.40
C ARG A 132 11.49 -1.21 5.59
N SER A 133 12.59 -0.89 4.91
CA SER A 133 12.70 0.32 4.09
C SER A 133 11.66 0.36 2.98
N MET A 134 11.44 -0.75 2.27
CA MET A 134 10.42 -0.82 1.22
C MET A 134 9.00 -0.61 1.78
N LEU A 135 8.66 -1.25 2.91
CA LEU A 135 7.35 -1.10 3.55
C LEU A 135 7.11 0.33 4.02
N VAL A 136 8.13 0.98 4.59
CA VAL A 136 8.07 2.39 5.00
C VAL A 136 7.90 3.31 3.79
N ASN A 137 8.65 3.08 2.71
CA ASN A 137 8.51 3.88 1.48
C ASN A 137 7.13 3.74 0.86
N LEU A 138 6.58 2.51 0.80
CA LEU A 138 5.20 2.27 0.34
C LEU A 138 4.17 2.99 1.20
N LEU A 139 4.36 2.97 2.51
CA LEU A 139 3.52 3.68 3.46
C LEU A 139 3.58 5.20 3.19
N ASP A 140 4.76 5.78 3.08
CA ASP A 140 4.95 7.20 2.79
C ASP A 140 4.35 7.61 1.44
N CYS A 141 4.51 6.79 0.40
CA CYS A 141 3.88 6.99 -0.89
C CYS A 141 2.35 6.98 -0.78
N ALA A 142 1.77 6.05 -0.03
CA ALA A 142 0.32 5.97 0.18
C ALA A 142 -0.22 7.18 0.95
N LEU A 143 0.54 7.72 1.90
CA LEU A 143 0.18 8.93 2.64
C LEU A 143 0.25 10.20 1.79
N ARG A 144 1.20 10.26 0.84
CA ARG A 144 1.37 11.40 -0.09
C ARG A 144 0.47 11.33 -1.31
N ALA A 145 -0.09 10.16 -1.63
CA ALA A 145 -0.99 10.00 -2.76
C ALA A 145 -2.15 11.01 -2.62
N PRO A 146 -2.43 11.82 -3.65
CA PRO A 146 -3.37 12.92 -3.53
C PRO A 146 -4.74 12.43 -3.05
N SER A 147 -5.21 13.04 -1.96
CA SER A 147 -6.50 12.75 -1.32
C SER A 147 -7.70 12.89 -2.28
N LYS A 148 -7.55 13.65 -3.38
CA LYS A 148 -8.54 13.75 -4.46
C LYS A 148 -8.78 12.44 -5.21
N HIS A 149 -7.84 11.48 -5.20
CA HIS A 149 -7.94 10.26 -6.02
C HIS A 149 -8.26 8.98 -5.23
N CYS A 150 -8.17 9.01 -3.89
CA CYS A 150 -8.80 7.99 -3.06
C CYS A 150 -10.34 8.11 -3.05
N ALA A 151 -10.88 9.21 -3.57
CA ALA A 151 -12.31 9.47 -3.68
C ALA A 151 -12.91 9.07 -5.05
N GLU A 152 -12.11 8.94 -6.12
CA GLU A 152 -12.64 8.83 -7.48
C GLU A 152 -13.02 7.39 -7.90
N THR A 153 -12.54 6.35 -7.23
CA THR A 153 -13.15 5.01 -7.35
C THR A 153 -13.07 4.25 -6.03
N LYS A 154 -14.22 3.74 -5.55
CA LYS A 154 -14.34 2.82 -4.40
C LYS A 154 -13.29 1.69 -4.43
N THR A 155 -12.94 1.25 -5.64
CA THR A 155 -11.95 0.20 -5.90
C THR A 155 -10.52 0.62 -5.53
N ALA A 156 -10.10 1.84 -5.86
CA ALA A 156 -8.76 2.34 -5.50
C ALA A 156 -8.63 2.47 -3.98
N THR A 157 -9.65 3.03 -3.32
CA THR A 157 -9.73 3.14 -1.86
C THR A 157 -9.56 1.77 -1.20
N MET A 158 -10.34 0.77 -1.63
CA MET A 158 -10.27 -0.59 -1.09
C MET A 158 -8.89 -1.23 -1.25
N ARG A 159 -8.24 -1.02 -2.40
CA ARG A 159 -6.89 -1.55 -2.68
C ARG A 159 -5.84 -0.90 -1.79
N THR A 160 -5.89 0.43 -1.64
CA THR A 160 -4.99 1.16 -0.73
C THR A 160 -5.20 0.72 0.72
N THR A 161 -6.44 0.59 1.18
CA THR A 161 -6.77 0.09 2.53
C THR A 161 -6.21 -1.31 2.77
N ALA A 162 -6.38 -2.24 1.81
CA ALA A 162 -5.87 -3.60 1.93
C ALA A 162 -4.33 -3.66 1.98
N MET A 163 -3.67 -2.84 1.16
CA MET A 163 -2.22 -2.68 1.18
C MET A 163 -1.73 -2.12 2.52
N LEU A 164 -2.34 -1.04 3.02
CA LEU A 164 -2.01 -0.47 4.33
C LEU A 164 -2.22 -1.47 5.47
N GLU A 165 -3.33 -2.23 5.45
CA GLU A 165 -3.60 -3.29 6.44
C GLU A 165 -2.49 -4.36 6.43
N ALA A 166 -2.04 -4.77 5.25
CA ALA A 166 -0.99 -5.76 5.09
C ALA A 166 0.38 -5.24 5.58
N ILE A 167 0.72 -3.99 5.26
CA ILE A 167 1.95 -3.34 5.71
C ILE A 167 1.98 -3.18 7.23
N LEU A 168 0.88 -2.69 7.83
CA LEU A 168 0.79 -2.46 9.28
C LEU A 168 0.99 -3.75 10.09
N LYS A 169 0.56 -4.90 9.56
CA LYS A 169 0.81 -6.21 10.21
C LYS A 169 2.29 -6.56 10.28
N LYS A 170 3.12 -6.04 9.37
CA LYS A 170 4.54 -6.39 9.24
C LYS A 170 5.50 -5.38 9.84
N LEU A 171 5.10 -4.11 9.94
CA LEU A 171 5.94 -3.05 10.49
C LEU A 171 5.98 -3.04 12.03
N PRO A 172 7.15 -2.74 12.62
CA PRO A 172 7.29 -2.50 14.05
C PRO A 172 6.61 -1.18 14.47
N PRO A 173 6.25 -1.04 15.75
CA PRO A 173 5.59 0.18 16.27
C PRO A 173 6.41 1.45 16.04
N SER A 174 7.74 1.37 16.11
CA SER A 174 8.66 2.50 15.91
C SER A 174 8.51 3.16 14.54
N ASP A 175 8.24 2.39 13.48
CA ASP A 175 8.03 2.92 12.12
C ASP A 175 6.62 3.48 11.91
N VAL A 176 5.64 2.91 12.61
CA VAL A 176 4.22 3.26 12.50
C VAL A 176 3.91 4.53 13.30
N ALA A 177 4.53 4.70 14.47
CA ALA A 177 4.30 5.83 15.37
C ALA A 177 4.35 7.22 14.70
N PRO A 178 5.38 7.59 13.91
CA PRO A 178 5.44 8.91 13.26
C PRO A 178 4.38 9.12 12.18
N ARG A 179 3.69 8.05 11.74
CA ARG A 179 2.73 8.06 10.63
C ARG A 179 1.29 7.83 11.10
N PHE A 180 1.10 7.58 12.40
CA PHE A 180 -0.16 7.09 12.92
C PHE A 180 -1.31 8.07 12.71
N ASP A 181 -1.07 9.37 12.92
CA ASP A 181 -2.13 10.39 12.79
C ASP A 181 -2.58 10.55 11.34
N ALA A 182 -1.65 10.56 10.38
CA ALA A 182 -1.99 10.54 8.95
C ALA A 182 -2.75 9.26 8.55
N LEU A 183 -2.43 8.12 9.15
CA LEU A 183 -3.17 6.88 8.92
C LEU A 183 -4.57 6.90 9.52
N LEU A 184 -4.78 7.57 10.66
CA LEU A 184 -6.11 7.79 11.24
C LEU A 184 -6.98 8.62 10.30
N GLU A 185 -6.45 9.71 9.75
CA GLU A 185 -7.20 10.53 8.79
C GLU A 185 -7.62 9.73 7.54
N ILE A 186 -6.77 8.81 7.07
CA ILE A 186 -7.14 7.90 5.98
C ILE A 186 -8.20 6.90 6.46
N ALA A 187 -8.09 6.37 7.68
CA ALA A 187 -9.05 5.41 8.22
C ALA A 187 -10.45 6.02 8.37
N GLU A 188 -10.55 7.29 8.77
CA GLU A 188 -11.82 8.05 8.81
C GLU A 188 -12.49 8.11 7.45
N ARG A 189 -11.71 8.26 6.37
CA ARG A 189 -12.24 8.39 4.99
C ARG A 189 -12.49 7.05 4.31
N THR A 190 -11.70 6.02 4.63
CA THR A 190 -11.63 4.76 3.86
C THR A 190 -12.26 3.57 4.56
N GLY A 191 -12.50 3.66 5.86
CA GLY A 191 -13.36 2.75 6.60
C GLY A 191 -12.70 1.84 7.63
N VAL A 192 -13.54 0.98 8.20
CA VAL A 192 -13.34 0.25 9.47
C VAL A 192 -12.13 -0.67 9.49
N ARG A 193 -11.75 -1.27 8.35
CA ARG A 193 -10.68 -2.28 8.32
C ARG A 193 -9.32 -1.71 8.71
N LEU A 194 -8.98 -0.53 8.19
CA LEU A 194 -7.75 0.17 8.56
C LEU A 194 -7.81 0.62 10.02
N ALA A 195 -8.95 1.16 10.47
CA ALA A 195 -9.15 1.57 11.86
C ALA A 195 -8.97 0.41 12.85
N ILE A 196 -9.45 -0.80 12.53
CA ILE A 196 -9.21 -2.00 13.35
C ILE A 196 -7.71 -2.34 13.41
N ALA A 197 -7.00 -2.27 12.29
CA ALA A 197 -5.56 -2.52 12.27
C ALA A 197 -4.78 -1.50 13.11
N LEU A 198 -5.16 -0.22 13.05
CA LEU A 198 -4.59 0.86 13.85
C LEU A 198 -4.91 0.70 15.35
N ALA A 199 -6.14 0.34 15.70
CA ALA A 199 -6.55 0.08 17.08
C ALA A 199 -5.68 -1.01 17.74
N LYS A 200 -5.33 -2.07 17.00
CA LYS A 200 -4.42 -3.13 17.49
C LYS A 200 -2.98 -2.66 17.70
N LYS A 201 -2.55 -1.60 17.02
CA LYS A 201 -1.21 -1.01 17.15
C LYS A 201 -1.14 0.05 18.23
N LEU A 202 -2.27 0.67 18.59
CA LEU A 202 -2.36 1.72 19.59
C LEU A 202 -1.68 1.39 20.94
N PRO A 203 -1.80 0.17 21.52
CA PRO A 203 -1.10 -0.20 22.76
C PRO A 203 0.42 -0.11 22.68
N GLN A 204 0.97 -0.25 21.48
CA GLN A 204 2.40 -0.37 21.22
C GLN A 204 3.05 1.00 20.95
N LEU A 205 2.25 2.07 20.88
CA LEU A 205 2.72 3.43 20.68
C LEU A 205 3.11 4.08 22.02
N PRO A 206 3.90 5.18 22.01
CA PRO A 206 4.12 6.00 23.20
C PRO A 206 2.80 6.41 23.88
N SER A 207 2.84 6.62 25.20
CA SER A 207 1.66 7.05 25.97
C SER A 207 1.17 8.44 25.56
N GLN A 208 2.08 9.32 25.14
CA GLN A 208 1.76 10.65 24.67
C GLN A 208 0.84 10.60 23.44
N GLY A 209 -0.30 11.27 23.52
CA GLY A 209 -1.30 11.31 22.44
C GLY A 209 -2.11 10.03 22.25
N ARG A 210 -1.87 8.96 23.05
CA ARG A 210 -2.62 7.70 22.94
C ARG A 210 -4.11 7.89 23.20
N THR A 211 -4.46 8.68 24.20
CA THR A 211 -5.86 9.01 24.54
C THR A 211 -6.58 9.70 23.37
N ALA A 212 -5.97 10.73 22.78
CA ALA A 212 -6.57 11.44 21.64
C ALA A 212 -6.76 10.53 20.42
N ARG A 213 -5.74 9.72 20.09
CA ARG A 213 -5.81 8.71 19.02
C ARG A 213 -6.87 7.64 19.27
N PHE A 214 -7.05 7.24 20.54
CA PHE A 214 -8.13 6.35 20.95
C PHE A 214 -9.49 7.00 20.69
N ASP A 215 -9.66 8.27 21.03
CA ASP A 215 -10.91 9.01 20.84
C ASP A 215 -11.27 9.16 19.36
N THR A 216 -10.27 9.40 18.49
CA THR A 216 -10.47 9.37 17.04
C THR A 216 -10.99 8.01 16.57
N LEU A 217 -10.37 6.91 17.00
CA LEU A 217 -10.82 5.56 16.66
C LEU A 217 -12.22 5.24 17.23
N LEU A 218 -12.52 5.75 18.43
CA LEU A 218 -13.83 5.64 19.06
C LEU A 218 -14.91 6.39 18.25
N SER A 219 -14.58 7.58 17.74
CA SER A 219 -15.45 8.34 16.83
C SER A 219 -15.74 7.54 15.56
N ILE A 220 -14.71 6.97 14.92
CA ILE A 220 -14.87 6.07 13.76
C ILE A 220 -15.76 4.87 14.12
N ALA A 221 -15.61 4.30 15.31
CA ALA A 221 -16.40 3.15 15.75
C ALA A 221 -17.90 3.48 15.84
N ARG A 222 -18.25 4.67 16.36
CA ARG A 222 -19.63 5.16 16.43
C ARG A 222 -20.29 5.25 15.05
N HIS A 223 -19.54 5.71 14.05
CA HIS A 223 -20.09 5.97 12.72
C HIS A 223 -20.17 4.73 11.83
N HIS A 224 -19.40 3.67 12.13
CA HIS A 224 -19.20 2.62 11.14
C HIS A 224 -19.34 1.17 11.63
N CYS A 225 -18.90 0.80 12.84
CA CYS A 225 -18.91 -0.62 13.22
C CYS A 225 -18.61 -0.90 14.70
N GLY A 226 -19.46 -1.70 15.35
CA GLY A 226 -19.20 -2.20 16.70
C GLY A 226 -18.05 -3.21 16.83
N LYS A 227 -17.57 -3.82 15.73
CA LYS A 227 -16.34 -4.66 15.77
C LYS A 227 -15.10 -3.84 16.11
N LEU A 228 -15.04 -2.58 15.66
CA LEU A 228 -13.98 -1.67 16.08
C LEU A 228 -14.10 -1.35 17.58
N ALA A 229 -15.33 -1.14 18.08
CA ALA A 229 -15.57 -0.93 19.51
C ALA A 229 -15.12 -2.13 20.35
N GLN A 230 -15.36 -3.37 19.91
CA GLN A 230 -14.84 -4.57 20.57
C GLN A 230 -13.31 -4.58 20.67
N VAL A 231 -12.61 -4.21 19.59
CA VAL A 231 -11.13 -4.13 19.62
C VAL A 231 -10.64 -3.01 20.53
N LEU A 232 -11.30 -1.86 20.53
CA LEU A 232 -10.97 -0.76 21.44
C LEU A 232 -11.22 -1.14 22.91
N TRP A 233 -12.26 -1.92 23.19
CA TRP A 233 -12.56 -2.43 24.52
C TRP A 233 -11.42 -3.28 25.10
N GLN A 234 -10.82 -4.15 24.27
CA GLN A 234 -9.68 -5.00 24.65
C GLN A 234 -8.41 -4.21 24.99
N HIS A 235 -8.37 -2.91 24.67
CA HIS A 235 -7.21 -2.06 24.86
C HIS A 235 -7.48 -0.88 25.79
N LEU A 236 -8.65 -0.85 26.44
CA LEU A 236 -9.05 0.20 27.37
C LEU A 236 -8.11 0.26 28.60
N ASP A 237 -7.55 -0.88 29.02
CA ASP A 237 -6.58 -0.99 30.11
C ASP A 237 -5.26 -0.24 29.81
N LYS A 238 -4.97 0.01 28.53
CA LYS A 238 -3.77 0.73 28.07
C LYS A 238 -3.90 2.25 28.15
N LEU A 239 -5.06 2.77 28.56
CA LEU A 239 -5.27 4.19 28.84
C LEU A 239 -5.03 4.52 30.33
N PRO A 240 -4.75 5.80 30.67
CA PRO A 240 -4.75 6.28 32.05
C PRO A 240 -6.07 5.95 32.77
N ALA A 241 -6.04 5.72 34.09
CA ALA A 241 -7.19 5.21 34.83
C ALA A 241 -8.38 6.18 34.82
N GLU A 242 -8.08 7.48 34.94
CA GLU A 242 -9.00 8.61 34.87
C GLU A 242 -9.77 8.67 33.54
N ASP A 243 -9.17 8.15 32.47
CA ASP A 243 -9.72 8.20 31.11
C ASP A 243 -10.63 6.99 30.78
N ARG A 244 -10.60 5.92 31.58
CA ARG A 244 -11.25 4.64 31.23
C ARG A 244 -12.76 4.66 31.38
N ALA A 245 -13.28 5.36 32.40
CA ALA A 245 -14.70 5.27 32.75
C ALA A 245 -15.60 5.87 31.65
N SER A 246 -15.27 7.06 31.15
CA SER A 246 -16.05 7.72 30.08
C SER A 246 -16.01 6.92 28.77
N ARG A 247 -14.84 6.39 28.40
CA ARG A 247 -14.63 5.62 27.16
C ARG A 247 -15.24 4.23 27.24
N SER A 248 -15.22 3.59 28.41
CA SER A 248 -15.98 2.36 28.68
C SER A 248 -17.47 2.56 28.42
N ASN A 249 -18.06 3.62 28.99
CA ASN A 249 -19.48 3.91 28.78
C ASN A 249 -19.79 4.18 27.30
N ALA A 250 -18.95 4.95 26.61
CA ALA A 250 -19.09 5.20 25.18
C ALA A 250 -19.03 3.91 24.33
N LEU A 251 -18.11 2.99 24.63
CA LEU A 251 -18.00 1.72 23.91
C LEU A 251 -19.20 0.81 24.17
N ARG A 252 -19.76 0.81 25.39
CA ARG A 252 -20.97 0.06 25.72
C ARG A 252 -22.18 0.54 24.93
N LEU A 253 -22.35 1.86 24.79
CA LEU A 253 -23.44 2.43 23.98
C LEU A 253 -23.34 1.97 22.52
N ILE A 254 -22.13 2.04 21.93
CA ILE A 254 -21.90 1.57 20.55
C ILE A 254 -22.21 0.07 20.39
N ALA A 255 -21.91 -0.74 21.41
CA ALA A 255 -22.17 -2.18 21.37
C ALA A 255 -23.66 -2.52 21.53
N GLN A 256 -24.40 -1.74 22.34
CA GLN A 256 -25.85 -1.87 22.49
C GLN A 256 -26.58 -1.49 21.20
N ASP A 257 -26.15 -0.42 20.54
CA ASP A 257 -26.72 0.02 19.25
C ASP A 257 -26.40 -0.95 18.10
N GLY A 258 -25.36 -1.79 18.26
CA GLY A 258 -24.86 -2.71 17.23
C GLY A 258 -25.16 -4.20 17.46
N GLU A 259 -25.98 -4.57 18.45
CA GLU A 259 -26.25 -5.97 18.86
C GLU A 259 -25.00 -6.84 19.12
N LEU A 260 -23.93 -6.23 19.65
CA LEU A 260 -22.65 -6.92 19.86
C LEU A 260 -22.36 -7.12 21.35
N SER A 261 -21.95 -8.34 21.72
CA SER A 261 -21.47 -8.62 23.08
C SER A 261 -20.02 -8.14 23.26
N LEU A 262 -19.78 -7.32 24.28
CA LEU A 262 -18.45 -6.92 24.75
C LEU A 262 -18.03 -7.88 25.87
N VAL A 263 -17.55 -9.07 25.52
CA VAL A 263 -17.00 -10.03 26.48
C VAL A 263 -15.57 -9.62 26.85
N ARG A 264 -15.27 -9.63 28.15
CA ARG A 264 -13.95 -9.32 28.72
C ARG A 264 -12.94 -10.43 28.46
#